data_AF-A0AAF0DM83-F1
#
_entry.id   AF-A0AAF0DM83-F1
#
_cell.length_a   1.000
_cell.length_b   1.000
_cell.length_c   1.000
_cell.angle_alpha   90.00
_cell.angle_beta   90.00
_cell.angle_gamma   90.00
#
_symmetry.space_group_name_H-M   'P 1'
#
loop_
_entity.id
_entity.type
_entity.pdbx_description
1 polymer ?
#
loop_
_entity_poly.entity_id
_entity_poly.type
_entity_poly.pdbx_seq_one_letter_code
_entity_poly.pdbx_strand_id
1 'polypeptide(L)'
;MSKSAINEKDWVLQPILLDYGCSKWRTSSQRAADLYNSGVKLWRKEDLTDIEQQLAQSLTTEKFTVRRLDGSLIYIKNPMFGVQKPIWKPVVKFQEYWRLVFSQPDGPPETYTCTYLIDWNNTTIRDSDGPFGHSTIQLLFESFQAQWTSSAVCKAFTAQLCKFLDGEDGSPKTVSKIICFGLGDLHVKPWHWRTEQNSMKPENEREAETRFVEGALIHHAVALTIANVARCYAENGNGGLKLFTQDPAYTDESKGMLRDAGFECIGEYGAGGFAELDDRSIVFSAFAAAPIQQIIADLARPVVVICSKTRKDPLNKFEPRVSKNKADVERIRNLELSSPIGE
;
A
#
# COMPACT_ATOMS: atom_id res chain seq x y z
N MET A 1 -52.30 -61.58 39.85
CA MET A 1 -51.17 -60.75 40.33
C MET A 1 -50.31 -60.42 39.12
N SER A 2 -50.28 -59.14 38.76
CA SER A 2 -49.79 -58.63 37.48
C SER A 2 -48.26 -58.62 37.41
N LYS A 3 -47.75 -58.99 36.23
CA LYS A 3 -46.34 -58.94 35.83
C LYS A 3 -45.83 -57.49 35.88
N SER A 4 -44.62 -57.30 36.41
CA SER A 4 -43.89 -56.04 36.32
C SER A 4 -43.39 -55.84 34.88
N ALA A 5 -44.03 -54.94 34.15
CA ALA A 5 -43.51 -54.45 32.88
C ALA A 5 -42.30 -53.56 33.16
N ILE A 6 -41.12 -54.02 32.71
CA ILE A 6 -39.94 -53.18 32.53
C ILE A 6 -40.32 -52.16 31.46
N ASN A 7 -40.41 -50.90 31.87
CA ASN A 7 -40.63 -49.79 30.95
C ASN A 7 -39.27 -49.46 30.31
N GLU A 8 -38.95 -50.13 29.20
CA GLU A 8 -37.92 -49.69 28.27
C GLU A 8 -38.35 -48.34 27.70
N LYS A 9 -37.97 -47.27 28.41
CA LYS A 9 -37.97 -45.94 27.84
C LYS A 9 -36.85 -45.90 26.81
N ASP A 10 -37.24 -45.92 25.55
CA ASP A 10 -36.41 -45.55 24.40
C ASP A 10 -35.73 -44.20 24.68
N TRP A 11 -34.46 -44.25 25.07
CA TRP A 11 -33.58 -43.10 25.04
C TRP A 11 -33.22 -42.85 23.59
N VAL A 12 -34.08 -42.13 22.87
CA VAL A 12 -33.68 -41.52 21.60
C VAL A 12 -32.63 -40.47 21.95
N LEU A 13 -31.37 -40.88 21.96
CA LEU A 13 -30.22 -40.00 22.10
C LEU A 13 -30.29 -39.00 20.94
N GLN A 14 -30.69 -37.77 21.22
CA GLN A 14 -30.57 -36.72 20.22
C GLN A 14 -29.09 -36.61 19.83
N PRO A 15 -28.78 -36.50 18.53
CA PRO A 15 -27.40 -36.36 18.08
C PRO A 15 -26.77 -35.15 18.78
N ILE A 16 -25.62 -35.35 19.42
CA ILE A 16 -24.87 -34.24 20.02
C ILE A 16 -24.35 -33.38 18.86
N LEU A 17 -24.90 -32.19 18.71
CA LEU A 17 -24.37 -31.20 17.79
C LEU A 17 -23.08 -30.63 18.39
N LEU A 18 -21.93 -31.00 17.81
CA LEU A 18 -20.63 -30.49 18.22
C LEU A 18 -20.29 -29.22 17.44
N ASP A 19 -20.15 -28.09 18.13
CA ASP A 19 -19.63 -26.85 17.56
C ASP A 19 -18.10 -26.92 17.36
N TYR A 20 -17.67 -27.77 16.42
CA TYR A 20 -16.26 -27.96 16.10
C TYR A 20 -15.78 -26.92 15.08
N GLY A 21 -15.05 -25.92 15.59
CA GLY A 21 -14.43 -24.88 14.79
C GLY A 21 -15.40 -23.81 14.25
N CYS A 22 -16.60 -23.69 14.83
CA CYS A 22 -17.53 -22.58 14.60
C CYS A 22 -17.00 -21.26 15.22
N SER A 23 -15.82 -20.80 14.79
CA SER A 23 -15.23 -19.56 15.32
C SER A 23 -15.89 -18.34 14.71
N LYS A 24 -15.94 -17.23 15.47
CA LYS A 24 -16.39 -15.92 14.96
C LYS A 24 -15.64 -15.51 13.68
N TRP A 25 -14.38 -15.91 13.55
CA TRP A 25 -13.62 -15.69 12.33
C TRP A 25 -14.18 -16.45 11.13
N ARG A 26 -14.52 -17.74 11.24
CA ARG A 26 -15.06 -18.50 10.09
C ARG A 26 -16.37 -17.89 9.59
N THR A 27 -17.25 -17.48 10.49
CA THR A 27 -18.49 -16.76 10.11
C THR A 27 -18.18 -15.42 9.42
N SER A 28 -17.24 -14.65 9.96
CA SER A 28 -16.80 -13.37 9.38
C SER A 28 -16.16 -13.54 8.00
N SER A 29 -15.31 -14.55 7.84
CA SER A 29 -14.62 -14.91 6.61
C SER A 29 -15.62 -15.31 5.52
N GLN A 30 -16.58 -16.18 5.83
CA GLN A 30 -17.64 -16.55 4.89
C GLN A 30 -18.44 -15.32 4.44
N ARG A 31 -18.84 -14.46 5.38
CA ARG A 31 -19.60 -13.26 5.07
C ARG A 31 -18.83 -12.29 4.18
N ALA A 32 -17.53 -12.10 4.42
CA ALA A 32 -16.68 -11.30 3.56
C ALA A 32 -16.65 -11.88 2.14
N ALA A 33 -16.52 -13.21 2.02
CA ALA A 33 -16.54 -13.91 0.73
C ALA A 33 -17.86 -13.74 -0.02
N ASP A 34 -18.99 -13.85 0.68
CA ASP A 34 -20.32 -13.66 0.09
C ASP A 34 -20.50 -12.24 -0.45
N LEU A 35 -20.04 -11.22 0.28
CA LEU A 35 -20.10 -9.82 -0.16
C LEU A 35 -19.23 -9.57 -1.40
N TYR A 36 -18.01 -10.09 -1.42
CA TYR A 36 -17.14 -9.97 -2.58
C TYR A 36 -17.73 -10.67 -3.81
N ASN A 37 -18.20 -11.91 -3.65
CA ASN A 37 -18.79 -12.70 -4.74
C ASN A 37 -20.09 -12.10 -5.28
N SER A 38 -20.84 -11.37 -4.45
CA SER A 38 -22.04 -10.63 -4.87
C SER A 38 -21.72 -9.29 -5.54
N GLY A 39 -20.44 -8.92 -5.66
CA GLY A 39 -20.00 -7.68 -6.31
C GLY A 39 -20.17 -6.43 -5.44
N VAL A 40 -20.32 -6.58 -4.13
CA VAL A 40 -20.36 -5.44 -3.21
C VAL A 40 -18.98 -4.80 -3.14
N LYS A 41 -18.92 -3.49 -3.40
CA LYS A 41 -17.71 -2.70 -3.21
C LYS A 41 -17.37 -2.62 -1.72
N LEU A 42 -16.19 -3.10 -1.36
CA LEU A 42 -15.68 -3.14 0.01
C LEU A 42 -14.96 -1.83 0.37
N TRP A 43 -14.51 -1.07 -0.63
CA TRP A 43 -13.91 0.24 -0.48
C TRP A 43 -14.81 1.35 -1.03
N ARG A 44 -14.85 2.48 -0.32
CA ARG A 44 -15.63 3.66 -0.70
C ARG A 44 -14.81 4.92 -0.49
N LYS A 45 -14.94 5.90 -1.38
CA LYS A 45 -14.22 7.17 -1.27
C LYS A 45 -14.65 7.90 0.00
N GLU A 46 -15.95 7.92 0.27
CA GLU A 46 -16.53 8.59 1.44
C GLU A 46 -15.91 8.08 2.75
N ASP A 47 -15.74 6.76 2.88
CA ASP A 47 -15.17 6.16 4.10
C ASP A 47 -13.68 6.50 4.26
N LEU A 48 -12.93 6.60 3.15
CA LEU A 48 -11.51 6.98 3.14
C LEU A 48 -11.31 8.48 3.43
N THR A 49 -12.18 9.34 2.89
CA THR A 49 -12.20 10.77 3.22
C THR A 49 -12.59 11.00 4.67
N ASP A 50 -13.62 10.31 5.15
CA ASP A 50 -14.12 10.44 6.52
C ASP A 50 -13.06 10.03 7.54
N ILE A 51 -12.42 8.87 7.39
CA ILE A 51 -11.37 8.46 8.34
C ILE A 51 -10.17 9.43 8.32
N GLU A 52 -9.77 9.93 7.15
CA GLU A 52 -8.68 10.91 7.06
C GLU A 52 -9.01 12.19 7.84
N GLN A 53 -10.24 12.70 7.72
CA GLN A 53 -10.72 13.87 8.46
C GLN A 53 -10.80 13.61 9.97
N GLN A 54 -11.28 12.44 10.36
CA GLN A 54 -11.33 12.05 11.77
C GLN A 54 -9.93 11.99 12.38
N LEU A 55 -8.95 11.41 11.68
CA LEU A 55 -7.57 11.32 12.17
C LEU A 55 -6.87 12.68 12.22
N ALA A 56 -7.23 13.63 11.34
CA ALA A 56 -6.77 15.02 11.44
C ALA A 56 -7.18 15.71 12.75
N GLN A 57 -8.26 15.23 13.37
CA GLN A 57 -8.80 15.74 14.63
C GLN A 57 -8.43 14.85 15.83
N SER A 58 -7.33 14.09 15.74
CA SER A 58 -6.95 13.10 16.76
C SER A 58 -6.66 13.66 18.15
N LEU A 59 -6.51 14.97 18.33
CA LEU A 59 -6.30 15.55 19.67
C LEU A 59 -7.62 15.97 20.33
N THR A 60 -8.67 16.18 19.52
CA THR A 60 -9.97 16.69 19.96
C THR A 60 -11.10 15.68 19.79
N THR A 61 -10.85 14.56 19.14
CA THR A 61 -11.84 13.49 18.90
C THR A 61 -11.66 12.37 19.91
N GLU A 62 -12.69 12.05 20.70
CA GLU A 62 -12.62 11.01 21.74
C GLU A 62 -12.54 9.58 21.16
N LYS A 63 -13.16 9.37 20.00
CA LYS A 63 -13.26 8.05 19.35
C LYS A 63 -13.36 8.20 17.84
N PHE A 64 -12.83 7.23 17.14
CA PHE A 64 -12.95 7.14 15.69
C PHE A 64 -14.03 6.15 15.30
N THR A 65 -14.71 6.42 14.20
CA THR A 65 -15.76 5.60 13.63
C THR A 65 -15.21 4.87 12.41
N VAL A 66 -15.34 3.55 12.38
CA VAL A 66 -14.93 2.72 11.25
C VAL A 66 -16.12 1.91 10.75
N ARG A 67 -16.33 1.93 9.43
CA ARG A 67 -17.39 1.15 8.79
C ARG A 67 -16.92 -0.29 8.55
N ARG A 68 -17.79 -1.23 8.90
CA ARG A 68 -17.62 -2.67 8.63
C ARG A 68 -18.14 -3.01 7.24
N LEU A 69 -17.74 -4.17 6.73
CA LEU A 69 -18.17 -4.71 5.43
C LEU A 69 -19.69 -4.79 5.26
N ASP A 70 -20.42 -4.99 6.36
CA ASP A 70 -21.89 -5.05 6.35
C ASP A 70 -22.58 -3.68 6.49
N GLY A 71 -21.80 -2.60 6.47
CA GLY A 71 -22.28 -1.23 6.62
C GLY A 71 -22.49 -0.79 8.07
N SER A 72 -22.39 -1.70 9.06
CA SER A 72 -22.46 -1.32 10.47
C SER A 72 -21.21 -0.54 10.91
N LEU A 73 -21.32 0.24 11.98
CA LEU A 73 -20.24 1.08 12.49
C LEU A 73 -19.66 0.50 13.77
N ILE A 74 -18.34 0.62 13.94
CA ILE A 74 -17.66 0.42 15.22
C ILE A 74 -16.97 1.70 15.66
N TYR A 75 -16.74 1.80 16.96
CA TYR A 75 -16.07 2.92 17.58
C TYR A 75 -14.75 2.46 18.20
N ILE A 76 -13.66 3.07 17.77
CA ILE A 76 -12.31 2.81 18.28
C ILE A 76 -11.94 3.97 19.21
N LYS A 77 -11.67 3.65 20.48
CA LYS A 77 -11.25 4.66 21.47
C LYS A 77 -9.94 5.31 21.03
N ASN A 78 -9.87 6.64 21.08
CA ASN A 78 -8.67 7.39 20.76
C ASN A 78 -7.79 7.58 22.02
N PRO A 79 -6.60 6.96 22.10
CA PRO A 79 -5.67 7.17 23.21
C PRO A 79 -5.07 8.58 23.24
N MET A 80 -5.08 9.33 22.14
CA MET A 80 -4.49 10.66 22.03
C MET A 80 -5.47 11.80 22.33
N PHE A 81 -6.73 11.49 22.65
CA PHE A 81 -7.72 12.50 23.02
C PHE A 81 -7.28 13.29 24.25
N GLY A 82 -7.18 14.62 24.12
CA GLY A 82 -6.76 15.52 25.20
C GLY A 82 -5.28 15.45 25.58
N VAL A 83 -4.45 14.71 24.83
CA VAL A 83 -3.01 14.60 25.08
C VAL A 83 -2.30 15.85 24.53
N GLN A 84 -1.62 16.60 25.39
CA GLN A 84 -0.97 17.87 25.02
C GLN A 84 0.26 17.71 24.12
N LYS A 85 1.04 16.65 24.33
CA LYS A 85 2.29 16.37 23.59
C LYS A 85 2.30 14.90 23.16
N PRO A 86 1.50 14.55 22.14
CA PRO A 86 1.39 13.16 21.70
C PRO A 86 2.70 12.71 21.07
N ILE A 87 3.16 11.52 21.45
CA ILE A 87 4.27 10.82 20.78
C ILE A 87 3.77 9.80 19.75
N TRP A 88 2.44 9.60 19.67
CA TRP A 88 1.81 8.65 18.78
C TRP A 88 0.98 9.40 17.75
N LYS A 89 1.31 9.21 16.48
CA LYS A 89 0.53 9.70 15.35
C LYS A 89 -0.39 8.57 14.86
N PRO A 90 -1.71 8.77 14.77
CA PRO A 90 -2.57 7.76 14.18
C PRO A 90 -2.26 7.59 12.70
N VAL A 91 -2.44 6.40 12.17
CA VAL A 91 -2.37 6.11 10.73
C VAL A 91 -3.38 5.04 10.36
N VAL A 92 -3.83 5.06 9.11
CA VAL A 92 -4.71 4.03 8.58
C VAL A 92 -3.90 2.77 8.31
N LYS A 93 -4.34 1.66 8.92
CA LYS A 93 -3.83 0.31 8.67
C LYS A 93 -4.82 -0.44 7.82
N PHE A 94 -4.50 -0.57 6.55
CA PHE A 94 -5.30 -1.33 5.61
C PHE A 94 -5.25 -2.82 5.91
N GLN A 95 -6.39 -3.48 5.73
CA GLN A 95 -6.55 -4.92 5.75
C GLN A 95 -6.94 -5.39 4.36
N GLU A 96 -6.09 -6.23 3.78
CA GLU A 96 -6.42 -6.86 2.49
C GLU A 96 -7.62 -7.79 2.67
N TYR A 97 -8.55 -7.75 1.72
CA TYR A 97 -9.74 -8.61 1.74
C TYR A 97 -9.37 -10.10 1.89
N TRP A 98 -8.39 -10.57 1.10
CA TRP A 98 -7.93 -11.95 1.18
C TRP A 98 -7.35 -12.33 2.54
N ARG A 99 -6.78 -11.37 3.28
CA ARG A 99 -6.33 -11.61 4.65
C ARG A 99 -7.54 -11.88 5.56
N LEU A 100 -8.63 -11.12 5.41
CA LEU A 100 -9.87 -11.32 6.18
C LEU A 100 -10.50 -12.70 5.92
N VAL A 101 -10.37 -13.21 4.70
CA VAL A 101 -10.92 -14.51 4.30
C VAL A 101 -10.01 -15.66 4.72
N PHE A 102 -8.70 -15.60 4.45
CA PHE A 102 -7.80 -16.75 4.58
C PHE A 102 -7.08 -16.85 5.93
N SER A 103 -7.09 -15.80 6.75
CA SER A 103 -6.37 -15.81 8.02
C SER A 103 -7.15 -15.08 9.10
N GLN A 104 -7.15 -15.63 10.31
CA GLN A 104 -7.76 -14.94 11.44
C GLN A 104 -7.00 -13.63 11.70
N PRO A 105 -7.68 -12.46 11.65
CA PRO A 105 -7.03 -11.20 11.95
C PRO A 105 -6.63 -11.12 13.42
N ASP A 106 -5.59 -10.34 13.69
CA ASP A 106 -5.19 -10.02 15.05
C ASP A 106 -6.22 -9.08 15.69
N GLY A 107 -6.52 -9.31 16.97
CA GLY A 107 -7.42 -8.46 17.75
C GLY A 107 -8.84 -9.02 17.91
N PRO A 108 -9.78 -8.17 18.36
CA PRO A 108 -11.10 -8.62 18.78
C PRO A 108 -12.03 -8.89 17.58
N PRO A 109 -13.00 -9.81 17.68
CA PRO A 109 -13.82 -10.25 16.55
C PRO A 109 -14.56 -9.15 15.78
N GLU A 110 -14.85 -8.03 16.43
CA GLU A 110 -15.52 -6.87 15.86
C GLU A 110 -14.71 -6.25 14.71
N THR A 111 -13.38 -6.42 14.71
CA THR A 111 -12.49 -5.88 13.67
C THR A 111 -12.37 -6.78 12.44
N TYR A 112 -12.85 -8.03 12.50
CA TYR A 112 -12.65 -9.03 11.44
C TYR A 112 -13.38 -8.73 10.13
N THR A 113 -14.25 -7.73 10.15
CA THR A 113 -15.00 -7.25 8.99
C THR A 113 -14.67 -5.79 8.68
N CYS A 114 -13.50 -5.28 9.07
CA CYS A 114 -13.08 -3.92 8.73
C CYS A 114 -12.02 -3.98 7.64
N THR A 115 -12.22 -3.25 6.55
CA THR A 115 -11.23 -3.14 5.46
C THR A 115 -10.03 -2.31 5.86
N TYR A 116 -10.16 -1.44 6.86
CA TYR A 116 -9.06 -0.73 7.48
C TYR A 116 -9.30 -0.58 8.98
N LEU A 117 -8.21 -0.38 9.71
CA LEU A 117 -8.20 -0.02 11.13
C LEU A 117 -7.30 1.19 11.34
N ILE A 118 -7.19 1.59 12.61
CA ILE A 118 -6.32 2.68 13.05
C ILE A 118 -5.15 2.04 13.80
N ASP A 119 -3.94 2.38 13.38
CA ASP A 119 -2.70 2.02 14.05
C ASP A 119 -1.99 3.29 14.50
N TRP A 120 -0.94 3.12 15.30
CA TRP A 120 -0.25 4.24 15.96
C TRP A 120 1.24 4.17 15.69
N ASN A 121 1.77 5.20 15.04
CA ASN A 121 3.19 5.35 14.79
C ASN A 121 3.82 6.19 15.90
N ASN A 122 4.84 5.66 16.56
CA ASN A 122 5.62 6.43 17.52
C ASN A 122 6.57 7.39 16.77
N THR A 123 6.43 8.69 16.99
CA THR A 123 7.23 9.72 16.31
C THR A 123 8.58 9.96 16.98
N THR A 124 8.73 9.68 18.28
CA THR A 124 10.00 9.97 19.00
C THR A 124 11.18 9.19 18.46
N ILE A 125 10.92 8.03 17.86
CA ILE A 125 11.97 7.20 17.27
C ILE A 125 12.58 7.89 16.04
N ARG A 126 11.81 8.73 15.33
CA ARG A 126 12.28 9.49 14.17
C ARG A 126 12.89 10.84 14.58
N ASP A 127 12.36 11.45 15.63
CA ASP A 127 12.75 12.79 16.05
C ASP A 127 14.12 12.83 16.78
N SER A 128 14.64 11.68 17.23
CA SER A 128 15.88 11.62 18.04
C SER A 128 17.15 11.97 17.26
N ASP A 129 17.26 11.57 15.99
CA ASP A 129 18.49 11.74 15.20
C ASP A 129 18.42 12.91 14.20
N GLY A 130 17.25 13.56 14.12
CA GLY A 130 16.95 14.65 13.18
C GLY A 130 17.03 14.23 11.70
N PRO A 131 16.45 15.02 10.78
CA PRO A 131 16.52 14.73 9.36
C PRO A 131 17.95 14.85 8.80
N PHE A 132 18.21 14.27 7.63
CA PHE A 132 19.38 14.66 6.84
C PHE A 132 19.37 16.17 6.54
N GLY A 133 20.54 16.78 6.38
CA GLY A 133 20.63 18.19 5.99
C GLY A 133 20.02 18.41 4.60
N HIS A 134 19.18 19.43 4.47
CA HIS A 134 18.43 19.72 3.24
C HIS A 134 19.33 19.84 2.00
N SER A 135 20.47 20.53 2.09
CA SER A 135 21.41 20.70 0.98
C SER A 135 22.00 19.37 0.49
N THR A 136 22.32 18.46 1.40
CA THR A 136 22.84 17.12 1.06
C THR A 136 21.79 16.32 0.30
N ILE A 137 20.54 16.31 0.79
CA ILE A 137 19.45 15.57 0.13
C ILE A 137 19.10 16.19 -1.22
N GLN A 138 19.11 17.52 -1.34
CA GLN A 138 18.88 18.20 -2.61
C GLN A 138 19.93 17.80 -3.67
N LEU A 139 21.21 17.81 -3.32
CA LEU A 139 22.28 17.39 -4.24
C LEU A 139 22.15 15.92 -4.66
N LEU A 140 21.79 15.04 -3.71
CA LEU A 140 21.54 13.63 -4.01
C LEU A 140 20.31 13.46 -4.92
N PHE A 141 19.24 14.19 -4.65
CA PHE A 141 18.02 14.17 -5.47
C PHE A 141 18.30 14.56 -6.91
N GLU A 142 19.01 15.66 -7.13
CA GLU A 142 19.40 16.12 -8.46
C GLU A 142 20.34 15.12 -9.17
N SER A 143 21.31 14.56 -8.43
CA SER A 143 22.23 13.55 -8.96
C SER A 143 21.52 12.26 -9.38
N PHE A 144 20.67 11.71 -8.52
CA PHE A 144 19.88 10.51 -8.82
C PHE A 144 18.89 10.76 -9.96
N GLN A 145 18.26 11.93 -10.02
CA GLN A 145 17.39 12.32 -11.12
C GLN A 145 18.16 12.32 -12.45
N ALA A 146 19.36 12.89 -12.49
CA ALA A 146 20.19 12.94 -13.69
C ALA A 146 20.66 11.53 -14.13
N GLN A 147 21.09 10.70 -13.17
CA GLN A 147 21.48 9.31 -13.44
C GLN A 147 20.30 8.48 -13.96
N TRP A 148 19.13 8.59 -13.32
CA TRP A 148 17.91 7.93 -13.78
C TRP A 148 17.55 8.37 -15.21
N THR A 149 17.49 9.67 -15.46
CA THR A 149 17.07 10.24 -16.76
C THR A 149 18.02 9.85 -17.90
N SER A 150 19.32 9.73 -17.63
CA SER A 150 20.30 9.30 -18.64
C SER A 150 20.30 7.79 -18.89
N SER A 151 19.70 6.99 -18.00
CA SER A 151 19.71 5.54 -18.08
C SER A 151 18.91 4.98 -19.27
N ALA A 152 19.34 3.82 -19.78
CA ALA A 152 18.59 3.06 -20.79
C ALA A 152 17.22 2.60 -20.26
N VAL A 153 17.12 2.34 -18.95
CA VAL A 153 15.87 1.92 -18.29
C VAL A 153 14.83 3.03 -18.35
N CYS A 154 15.21 4.28 -18.04
CA CYS A 154 14.29 5.41 -18.13
C CYS A 154 13.78 5.63 -19.57
N LYS A 155 14.67 5.49 -20.58
CA LYS A 155 14.26 5.57 -21.99
C LYS A 155 13.26 4.49 -22.37
N ALA A 156 13.53 3.24 -22.00
CA ALA A 156 12.62 2.13 -22.26
C ALA A 156 11.29 2.27 -21.53
N PHE A 157 11.33 2.70 -20.26
CA PHE A 157 10.15 2.98 -19.44
C PHE A 157 9.28 4.09 -20.06
N THR A 158 9.91 5.18 -20.47
CA THR A 158 9.23 6.31 -21.14
C THR A 158 8.55 5.87 -22.42
N ALA A 159 9.25 5.10 -23.27
CA ALA A 159 8.68 4.58 -24.52
C ALA A 159 7.47 3.66 -24.27
N GLN A 160 7.54 2.80 -23.26
CA GLN A 160 6.40 1.95 -22.88
C GLN A 160 5.23 2.77 -22.35
N LEU A 161 5.49 3.76 -21.50
CA LEU A 161 4.45 4.63 -20.95
C LEU A 161 3.73 5.42 -22.05
N CYS A 162 4.47 6.01 -23.00
CA CYS A 162 3.88 6.69 -24.15
C CYS A 162 3.00 5.73 -24.96
N LYS A 163 3.50 4.52 -25.27
CA LYS A 163 2.71 3.50 -25.98
C LYS A 163 1.37 3.18 -25.29
N PHE A 164 1.36 3.08 -23.96
CA PHE A 164 0.12 2.85 -23.20
C PHE A 164 -0.84 4.03 -23.21
N LEU A 165 -0.31 5.26 -23.26
CA LEU A 165 -1.08 6.49 -23.28
C LEU A 165 -1.57 6.86 -24.68
N ASP A 166 -0.86 6.48 -25.75
CA ASP A 166 -1.29 6.69 -27.13
C ASP A 166 -2.55 5.85 -27.49
N GLY A 167 -2.79 4.77 -26.74
CA GLY A 167 -3.92 3.86 -26.95
C GLY A 167 -3.69 2.89 -28.12
N GLU A 168 -4.37 1.74 -28.09
CA GLU A 168 -4.23 0.72 -29.15
C GLU A 168 -4.92 1.15 -30.46
N ASP A 169 -5.98 1.94 -30.36
CA ASP A 169 -6.79 2.41 -31.50
C ASP A 169 -6.34 3.78 -32.04
N GLY A 170 -5.19 4.30 -31.57
CA GLY A 170 -4.67 5.62 -31.94
C GLY A 170 -5.44 6.80 -31.34
N SER A 171 -6.30 6.55 -30.34
CA SER A 171 -6.96 7.57 -29.54
C SER A 171 -6.19 7.80 -28.23
N PRO A 172 -5.47 8.93 -28.08
CA PRO A 172 -4.69 9.19 -26.88
C PRO A 172 -5.57 9.24 -25.63
N LYS A 173 -5.14 8.57 -24.57
CA LYS A 173 -5.77 8.63 -23.27
C LYS A 173 -5.55 10.00 -22.65
N THR A 174 -6.60 10.52 -22.06
CA THR A 174 -6.59 11.81 -21.38
C THR A 174 -6.27 11.63 -19.90
N VAL A 175 -5.33 12.43 -19.38
CA VAL A 175 -4.87 12.36 -17.98
C VAL A 175 -5.18 13.66 -17.25
N SER A 176 -5.78 13.56 -16.07
CA SER A 176 -6.11 14.72 -15.23
C SER A 176 -5.18 14.84 -14.02
N LYS A 177 -4.69 13.69 -13.51
CA LYS A 177 -3.85 13.63 -12.31
C LYS A 177 -2.93 12.42 -12.28
N ILE A 178 -1.85 12.55 -11.51
CA ILE A 178 -0.98 11.45 -11.08
C ILE A 178 -1.13 11.31 -9.58
N ILE A 179 -1.26 10.08 -9.09
CA ILE A 179 -1.29 9.78 -7.65
C ILE A 179 -0.21 8.75 -7.34
N CYS A 180 0.78 9.17 -6.55
CA CYS A 180 1.90 8.35 -6.12
C CYS A 180 1.68 7.86 -4.68
N PHE A 181 1.89 6.57 -4.43
CA PHE A 181 1.75 5.96 -3.10
C PHE A 181 3.03 5.30 -2.63
N GLY A 182 3.48 5.67 -1.43
CA GLY A 182 4.60 5.01 -0.74
C GLY A 182 5.92 5.14 -1.50
N LEU A 183 6.27 6.37 -1.91
CA LEU A 183 7.56 6.63 -2.55
C LEU A 183 8.72 6.59 -1.55
N GLY A 184 8.45 6.75 -0.25
CA GLY A 184 9.45 6.80 0.81
C GLY A 184 9.91 8.23 1.10
N ASP A 185 10.22 8.46 2.37
CA ASP A 185 10.71 9.75 2.88
C ASP A 185 12.18 10.01 2.46
N LEU A 186 12.47 11.26 2.07
CA LEU A 186 13.77 11.68 1.55
C LEU A 186 14.77 12.07 2.66
N HIS A 187 14.29 12.29 3.88
CA HIS A 187 15.08 12.82 4.99
C HIS A 187 15.24 11.81 6.13
N VAL A 188 14.87 10.55 5.92
CA VAL A 188 14.92 9.51 6.94
C VAL A 188 16.37 9.09 7.21
N LYS A 189 16.81 9.19 8.47
CA LYS A 189 18.08 8.63 8.91
C LYS A 189 17.93 7.18 9.36
N PRO A 190 19.01 6.38 9.29
CA PRO A 190 19.04 5.10 9.97
C PRO A 190 18.84 5.27 11.47
N TRP A 191 18.21 4.27 12.09
CA TRP A 191 18.14 4.19 13.55
C TRP A 191 19.54 4.17 14.17
N HIS A 192 19.73 4.85 15.31
CA HIS A 192 21.01 4.92 16.04
C HIS A 192 21.75 3.57 16.16
N TRP A 193 21.07 2.51 16.61
CA TRP A 193 21.67 1.18 16.76
C TRP A 193 22.21 0.61 15.43
N ARG A 194 21.64 1.00 14.30
CA ARG A 194 22.08 0.56 12.97
C ARG A 194 23.30 1.35 12.52
N THR A 195 23.38 2.63 12.88
CA THR A 195 24.59 3.45 12.71
C THR A 195 25.74 2.91 13.55
N GLU A 196 25.48 2.52 14.81
CA GLU A 196 26.47 1.86 15.67
C GLU A 196 26.95 0.53 15.06
N GLN A 197 26.02 -0.35 14.65
CA GLN A 197 26.37 -1.61 13.99
C GLN A 197 27.22 -1.39 12.73
N ASN A 198 26.88 -0.38 11.93
CA ASN A 198 27.66 -0.06 10.74
C ASN A 198 29.06 0.47 11.11
N SER A 199 29.17 1.27 12.17
CA SER A 199 30.46 1.79 12.66
C SER A 199 31.38 0.69 13.18
N MET A 200 30.81 -0.41 13.70
CA MET A 200 31.56 -1.59 14.13
C MET A 200 32.11 -2.44 12.98
N LYS A 201 31.66 -2.23 11.74
CA LYS A 201 32.17 -2.96 10.58
C LYS A 201 33.55 -2.45 10.14
N PRO A 202 34.37 -3.30 9.50
CA PRO A 202 35.56 -2.87 8.76
C PRO A 202 35.22 -1.75 7.78
N GLU A 203 36.14 -0.81 7.57
CA GLU A 203 35.89 0.42 6.79
C GLU A 203 35.38 0.14 5.36
N ASN A 204 35.91 -0.89 4.71
CA ASN A 204 35.50 -1.34 3.37
C ASN A 204 34.10 -1.99 3.32
N GLU A 205 33.51 -2.33 4.46
CA GLU A 205 32.18 -2.92 4.60
C GLU A 205 31.14 -1.93 5.16
N ARG A 206 31.56 -0.71 5.49
CA ARG A 206 30.66 0.34 5.98
C ARG A 206 29.78 0.82 4.83
N GLU A 207 28.48 0.83 5.08
CA GLU A 207 27.50 1.37 4.14
C GLU A 207 27.37 2.88 4.35
N ALA A 208 27.25 3.66 3.27
CA ALA A 208 26.94 5.08 3.39
C ALA A 208 25.54 5.26 3.99
N GLU A 209 25.36 6.23 4.89
CA GLU A 209 24.05 6.54 5.48
C GLU A 209 23.01 6.95 4.42
N THR A 210 23.48 7.50 3.29
CA THR A 210 22.63 7.86 2.15
C THR A 210 21.92 6.65 1.53
N ARG A 211 22.42 5.43 1.75
CA ARG A 211 21.81 4.19 1.25
C ARG A 211 20.37 4.00 1.70
N PHE A 212 19.98 4.59 2.83
CA PHE A 212 18.63 4.51 3.37
C PHE A 212 17.60 5.30 2.56
N VAL A 213 18.05 6.33 1.83
CA VAL A 213 17.18 7.18 1.02
C VAL A 213 17.29 6.89 -0.48
N GLU A 214 18.27 6.10 -0.93
CA GLU A 214 18.46 5.73 -2.35
C GLU A 214 17.19 5.17 -3.00
N GLY A 215 16.49 4.27 -2.30
CA GLY A 215 15.22 3.72 -2.80
C GLY A 215 14.17 4.81 -3.02
N ALA A 216 14.04 5.73 -2.05
CA ALA A 216 13.12 6.85 -2.16
C ALA A 216 13.52 7.78 -3.33
N LEU A 217 14.80 8.13 -3.44
CA LEU A 217 15.33 8.96 -4.53
C LEU A 217 14.97 8.38 -5.91
N ILE A 218 15.13 7.06 -6.09
CA ILE A 218 14.76 6.38 -7.34
C ILE A 218 13.25 6.46 -7.59
N HIS A 219 12.41 6.18 -6.58
CA HIS A 219 10.96 6.23 -6.76
C HIS A 219 10.47 7.63 -7.13
N HIS A 220 10.99 8.66 -6.48
CA HIS A 220 10.66 10.04 -6.83
C HIS A 220 11.15 10.41 -8.23
N ALA A 221 12.31 9.90 -8.65
CA ALA A 221 12.79 10.13 -10.02
C ALA A 221 11.90 9.48 -11.08
N VAL A 222 11.40 8.27 -10.82
CA VAL A 222 10.40 7.60 -11.65
C VAL A 222 9.10 8.41 -11.69
N ALA A 223 8.62 8.88 -10.53
CA ALA A 223 7.40 9.70 -10.44
C ALA A 223 7.51 11.00 -11.26
N LEU A 224 8.67 11.66 -11.23
CA LEU A 224 8.95 12.83 -12.07
C LEU A 224 8.99 12.50 -13.56
N THR A 225 9.54 11.36 -13.95
CA THR A 225 9.47 10.89 -15.35
C THR A 225 8.02 10.67 -15.79
N ILE A 226 7.20 10.01 -14.96
CA ILE A 226 5.77 9.82 -15.24
C ILE A 226 5.08 11.18 -15.42
N ALA A 227 5.36 12.14 -14.53
CA ALA A 227 4.83 13.50 -14.62
C ALA A 227 5.23 14.21 -15.91
N ASN A 228 6.50 14.13 -16.30
CA ASN A 228 6.98 14.73 -17.53
C ASN A 228 6.28 14.16 -18.77
N VAL A 229 6.07 12.84 -18.83
CA VAL A 229 5.36 12.19 -19.94
C VAL A 229 3.87 12.55 -19.93
N ALA A 230 3.21 12.45 -18.78
CA ALA A 230 1.77 12.66 -18.66
C ALA A 230 1.33 14.09 -19.00
N ARG A 231 2.22 15.09 -18.85
CA ARG A 231 1.92 16.47 -19.27
C ARG A 231 1.55 16.58 -20.75
N CYS A 232 2.11 15.72 -21.62
CA CYS A 232 1.75 15.68 -23.04
C CYS A 232 0.33 15.14 -23.31
N TYR A 233 -0.26 14.46 -22.31
CA TYR A 233 -1.58 13.83 -22.38
C TYR A 233 -2.58 14.51 -21.44
N ALA A 234 -2.21 15.66 -20.87
CA ALA A 234 -3.04 16.40 -19.95
C ALA A 234 -4.29 16.96 -20.65
N GLU A 235 -5.39 17.07 -19.90
CA GLU A 235 -6.58 17.76 -20.40
C GLU A 235 -6.26 19.20 -20.82
N ASN A 236 -6.60 19.55 -22.06
CA ASN A 236 -6.56 20.93 -22.54
C ASN A 236 -7.67 21.73 -21.81
N GLY A 237 -7.32 22.40 -20.72
CA GLY A 237 -8.25 23.19 -19.91
C GLY A 237 -7.57 23.85 -18.71
N ASN A 238 -8.35 24.65 -17.96
CA ASN A 238 -7.87 25.51 -16.87
C ASN A 238 -7.30 24.76 -15.64
N GLY A 239 -7.41 23.44 -15.59
CA GLY A 239 -7.08 22.63 -14.40
C GLY A 239 -5.65 22.09 -14.34
N GLY A 240 -4.96 21.97 -15.47
CA GLY A 240 -3.62 21.37 -15.57
C GLY A 240 -3.54 19.91 -15.07
N LEU A 241 -2.36 19.30 -15.23
CA LEU A 241 -2.06 17.99 -14.64
C LEU A 241 -1.78 18.16 -13.14
N LYS A 242 -2.59 17.54 -12.27
CA LYS A 242 -2.34 17.53 -10.82
C LYS A 242 -1.36 16.42 -10.45
N LEU A 243 -0.39 16.73 -9.59
CA LEU A 243 0.60 15.77 -9.11
C LEU A 243 0.40 15.55 -7.63
N PHE A 244 -0.08 14.37 -7.26
CA PHE A 244 -0.31 13.99 -5.88
C PHE A 244 0.69 12.93 -5.43
N THR A 245 1.15 13.04 -4.19
CA THR A 245 1.91 11.98 -3.54
C THR A 245 1.42 11.77 -2.12
N GLN A 246 1.40 10.51 -1.70
CA GLN A 246 0.99 10.10 -0.37
C GLN A 246 2.02 9.14 0.22
N ASP A 247 2.61 9.55 1.33
CA ASP A 247 3.34 8.67 2.24
C ASP A 247 3.17 9.21 3.67
N PRO A 248 2.48 8.47 4.58
CA PRO A 248 2.34 8.89 5.99
C PRO A 248 3.68 9.08 6.71
N ALA A 249 4.76 8.55 6.14
CA ALA A 249 6.11 8.70 6.65
C ALA A 249 6.80 10.02 6.25
N TYR A 250 6.20 10.86 5.40
CA TYR A 250 6.85 12.11 5.00
C TYR A 250 7.06 13.05 6.17
N THR A 251 8.30 13.53 6.32
CA THR A 251 8.62 14.69 7.16
C THR A 251 8.25 16.00 6.45
N ASP A 252 8.20 17.09 7.19
CA ASP A 252 7.87 18.40 6.62
C ASP A 252 8.96 18.91 5.65
N GLU A 253 10.22 18.54 5.86
CA GLU A 253 11.32 18.81 4.92
C GLU A 253 11.11 18.10 3.59
N SER A 254 10.73 16.81 3.63
CA SER A 254 10.39 16.05 2.41
C SER A 254 9.18 16.66 1.70
N LYS A 255 8.11 16.99 2.44
CA LYS A 255 6.94 17.67 1.85
C LYS A 255 7.32 19.00 1.20
N GLY A 256 8.25 19.75 1.81
CA GLY A 256 8.79 20.98 1.27
C GLY A 256 9.46 20.78 -0.09
N MET A 257 10.42 19.86 -0.17
CA MET A 257 11.10 19.52 -1.43
C MET A 257 10.14 19.01 -2.50
N LEU A 258 9.15 18.19 -2.12
CA LEU A 258 8.19 17.63 -3.07
C LEU A 258 7.26 18.70 -3.64
N ARG A 259 6.88 19.69 -2.83
CA ARG A 259 6.13 20.86 -3.31
C ARG A 259 6.93 21.67 -4.32
N ASP A 260 8.23 21.86 -4.08
CA ASP A 260 9.11 22.58 -5.02
C ASP A 260 9.27 21.80 -6.35
N ALA A 261 9.17 20.47 -6.30
CA ALA A 261 9.10 19.59 -7.47
C ALA A 261 7.70 19.53 -8.13
N GLY A 262 6.71 20.26 -7.59
CA GLY A 262 5.36 20.38 -8.13
C GLY A 262 4.36 19.34 -7.61
N PHE A 263 4.72 18.52 -6.63
CA PHE A 263 3.81 17.56 -5.99
C PHE A 263 3.06 18.17 -4.81
N GLU A 264 1.78 17.88 -4.71
CA GLU A 264 0.98 18.08 -3.50
C GLU A 264 1.01 16.81 -2.65
N CYS A 265 1.49 16.93 -1.42
CA CYS A 265 1.47 15.84 -0.46
C CYS A 265 0.08 15.76 0.19
N ILE A 266 -0.66 14.69 -0.09
CA ILE A 266 -2.03 14.47 0.41
C ILE A 266 -2.10 13.20 1.26
N GLY A 267 -3.19 13.03 2.00
CA GLY A 267 -3.44 11.81 2.76
C GLY A 267 -2.40 11.56 3.86
N GLU A 268 -2.18 12.56 4.71
CA GLU A 268 -1.21 12.53 5.81
C GLU A 268 -1.35 11.29 6.73
N TYR A 269 -2.56 10.75 6.85
CA TYR A 269 -2.88 9.59 7.67
C TYR A 269 -3.02 8.30 6.85
N GLY A 270 -2.87 8.37 5.53
CA GLY A 270 -2.71 7.23 4.63
C GLY A 270 -3.93 6.84 3.82
N ALA A 271 -5.07 7.53 3.95
CA ALA A 271 -6.28 7.24 3.17
C ALA A 271 -6.60 8.30 2.11
N GLY A 272 -6.25 9.57 2.33
CA GLY A 272 -6.71 10.70 1.51
C GLY A 272 -6.44 10.57 0.00
N GLY A 273 -5.27 10.08 -0.41
CA GLY A 273 -4.91 9.91 -1.82
C GLY A 273 -5.74 8.87 -2.56
N PHE A 274 -6.30 7.89 -1.87
CA PHE A 274 -7.22 6.93 -2.50
C PHE A 274 -8.57 7.57 -2.86
N ALA A 275 -9.01 8.56 -2.09
CA ALA A 275 -10.27 9.27 -2.38
C ALA A 275 -10.17 10.09 -3.68
N GLU A 276 -8.97 10.51 -4.06
CA GLU A 276 -8.69 11.28 -5.28
C GLU A 276 -8.70 10.45 -6.57
N LEU A 277 -8.70 9.11 -6.49
CA LEU A 277 -8.62 8.21 -7.63
C LEU A 277 -9.81 8.35 -8.58
N ASP A 278 -9.55 8.46 -9.88
CA ASP A 278 -10.57 8.43 -10.92
C ASP A 278 -10.07 7.73 -12.19
N ASP A 279 -10.94 7.62 -13.19
CA ASP A 279 -10.64 6.90 -14.43
C ASP A 279 -9.61 7.62 -15.32
N ARG A 280 -9.30 8.89 -15.00
CA ARG A 280 -8.31 9.73 -15.70
C ARG A 280 -7.01 9.90 -14.91
N SER A 281 -6.82 9.08 -13.89
CA SER A 281 -5.64 9.07 -13.05
C SER A 281 -4.56 8.15 -13.60
N ILE A 282 -3.29 8.52 -13.41
CA ILE A 282 -2.17 7.57 -13.42
C ILE A 282 -1.83 7.25 -11.97
N VAL A 283 -1.73 5.97 -11.64
CA VAL A 283 -1.32 5.53 -10.30
C VAL A 283 0.09 4.95 -10.36
N PHE A 284 0.97 5.43 -9.48
CA PHE A 284 2.27 4.83 -9.25
C PHE A 284 2.39 4.41 -7.78
N SER A 285 2.64 3.13 -7.52
CA SER A 285 2.91 2.62 -6.18
C SER A 285 4.21 1.84 -6.14
N ALA A 286 5.18 2.36 -5.41
CA ALA A 286 6.46 1.70 -5.22
C ALA A 286 6.35 0.63 -4.12
N PHE A 287 6.08 1.04 -2.87
CA PHE A 287 6.01 0.11 -1.74
C PHE A 287 4.92 0.51 -0.73
N ALA A 288 3.71 0.76 -1.20
CA ALA A 288 2.59 1.01 -0.30
C ALA A 288 2.21 -0.27 0.48
N ALA A 289 1.95 -0.11 1.78
CA ALA A 289 1.41 -1.19 2.60
C ALA A 289 -0.09 -1.47 2.35
N ALA A 290 -0.76 -0.57 1.63
CA ALA A 290 -2.17 -0.69 1.28
C ALA A 290 -2.39 -1.69 0.13
N PRO A 291 -3.55 -2.38 0.07
CA PRO A 291 -3.91 -3.25 -1.05
C PRO A 291 -4.36 -2.42 -2.27
N ILE A 292 -3.40 -1.75 -2.91
CA ILE A 292 -3.62 -0.78 -4.00
C ILE A 292 -4.58 -1.33 -5.07
N GLN A 293 -4.34 -2.55 -5.53
CA GLN A 293 -5.13 -3.16 -6.60
C GLN A 293 -6.59 -3.42 -6.19
N GLN A 294 -6.84 -3.82 -4.94
CA GLN A 294 -8.20 -4.07 -4.44
C GLN A 294 -8.96 -2.75 -4.27
N ILE A 295 -8.29 -1.72 -3.72
CA ILE A 295 -8.88 -0.40 -3.56
C ILE A 295 -9.23 0.19 -4.93
N ILE A 296 -8.28 0.18 -5.87
CA ILE A 296 -8.52 0.67 -7.23
C ILE A 296 -9.69 -0.08 -7.87
N ALA A 297 -9.74 -1.42 -7.77
CA ALA A 297 -10.81 -2.22 -8.37
C ALA A 297 -12.23 -1.83 -7.91
N ASP A 298 -12.38 -1.30 -6.70
CA ASP A 298 -13.66 -0.81 -6.20
C ASP A 298 -13.93 0.67 -6.56
N LEU A 299 -12.89 1.51 -6.53
CA LEU A 299 -13.03 2.96 -6.63
C LEU A 299 -13.02 3.51 -8.06
N ALA A 300 -12.14 3.02 -8.94
CA ALA A 300 -11.89 3.63 -10.25
C ALA A 300 -11.24 2.66 -11.27
N ARG A 301 -11.08 3.09 -12.52
CA ARG A 301 -10.28 2.40 -13.55
C ARG A 301 -9.24 3.36 -14.12
N PRO A 302 -8.15 3.64 -13.38
CA PRO A 302 -7.09 4.55 -13.82
C PRO A 302 -6.53 4.16 -15.19
N VAL A 303 -6.09 5.14 -15.97
CA VAL A 303 -5.56 4.92 -17.33
C VAL A 303 -4.34 4.00 -17.35
N VAL A 304 -3.54 4.10 -16.29
CA VAL A 304 -2.29 3.37 -16.06
C VAL A 304 -2.13 3.13 -14.56
N VAL A 305 -1.78 1.89 -14.19
CA VAL A 305 -1.42 1.51 -12.82
C VAL A 305 -0.04 0.85 -12.86
N ILE A 306 0.94 1.51 -12.25
CA ILE A 306 2.31 0.99 -12.11
C ILE A 306 2.48 0.61 -10.65
N CYS A 307 2.67 -0.67 -10.37
CA CYS A 307 2.85 -1.18 -9.02
C CYS A 307 4.05 -2.12 -8.96
N SER A 308 4.87 -1.99 -7.92
CA SER A 308 5.85 -3.03 -7.61
C SER A 308 5.14 -4.31 -7.20
N LYS A 309 5.66 -5.46 -7.64
CA LYS A 309 5.19 -6.76 -7.17
C LYS A 309 5.67 -6.95 -5.73
N THR A 310 4.80 -6.76 -4.74
CA THR A 310 5.15 -7.06 -3.35
C THR A 310 5.18 -8.58 -3.14
N ARG A 311 6.16 -9.10 -2.39
CA ARG A 311 6.23 -10.54 -2.04
C ARG A 311 5.04 -11.03 -1.20
N LYS A 312 4.22 -10.13 -0.66
CA LYS A 312 3.09 -10.43 0.22
C LYS A 312 1.73 -10.46 -0.50
N ASP A 313 1.68 -10.12 -1.79
CA ASP A 313 0.44 -10.19 -2.57
C ASP A 313 -0.08 -11.64 -2.59
N PRO A 314 -1.29 -11.91 -2.08
CA PRO A 314 -1.92 -13.23 -2.12
C PRO A 314 -2.07 -13.77 -3.55
N LEU A 315 -2.20 -12.91 -4.57
CA LEU A 315 -2.25 -13.31 -5.98
C LEU A 315 -0.97 -14.04 -6.42
N ASN A 316 0.18 -13.75 -5.79
CA ASN A 316 1.43 -14.49 -6.03
C ASN A 316 1.44 -15.90 -5.44
N LYS A 317 0.50 -16.24 -4.52
CA LYS A 317 0.31 -17.63 -4.06
C LYS A 317 -0.54 -18.46 -5.01
N PHE A 318 -1.20 -17.81 -5.97
CA PHE A 318 -2.06 -18.44 -6.98
C PHE A 318 -1.41 -18.47 -8.36
N GLU A 319 -0.06 -18.55 -8.46
CA GLU A 319 0.49 -19.15 -9.68
C GLU A 319 -0.09 -20.58 -9.78
N PRO A 320 -0.75 -20.95 -10.89
CA PRO A 320 -1.09 -22.35 -11.10
C PRO A 320 0.22 -23.11 -11.02
N ARG A 321 0.26 -24.18 -10.23
CA ARG A 321 1.36 -25.16 -10.27
C ARG A 321 1.32 -25.86 -11.64
N VAL A 322 1.67 -25.14 -12.70
CA VAL A 322 2.12 -25.75 -13.94
C VAL A 322 3.46 -26.35 -13.57
N SER A 323 3.50 -27.67 -13.50
CA SER A 323 4.72 -28.44 -13.28
C SER A 323 5.74 -28.03 -14.34
N LYS A 324 6.67 -27.14 -13.98
CA LYS A 324 7.82 -26.85 -14.83
C LYS A 324 8.68 -28.10 -14.80
N ASN A 325 8.56 -28.92 -15.85
CA ASN A 325 9.50 -29.99 -16.14
C ASN A 325 10.91 -29.38 -16.11
N LYS A 326 11.82 -29.98 -15.34
CA LYS A 326 13.20 -29.51 -15.16
C LYS A 326 13.94 -29.28 -16.50
N ALA A 327 13.50 -29.92 -17.58
CA ALA A 327 14.07 -29.77 -18.92
C ALA A 327 13.89 -28.36 -19.53
N ASP A 328 12.83 -27.62 -19.20
CA ASP A 328 12.57 -26.30 -19.81
C ASP A 328 13.40 -25.18 -19.15
N VAL A 329 13.71 -25.33 -17.86
CA VAL A 329 14.54 -24.35 -17.11
C VAL A 329 16.00 -24.41 -17.54
N GLU A 330 16.49 -25.60 -17.90
CA GLU A 330 17.87 -25.80 -18.35
C GLU A 330 18.09 -25.32 -19.80
N ARG A 331 17.03 -25.34 -20.62
CA ARG A 331 17.05 -24.83 -21.99
C ARG A 331 17.15 -23.30 -22.07
N ILE A 332 16.55 -22.59 -21.11
CA ILE A 332 16.63 -21.11 -21.02
C ILE A 332 18.02 -20.67 -20.53
N ARG A 333 18.62 -21.38 -19.57
CA ARG A 333 19.99 -21.08 -19.10
C ARG A 333 21.06 -21.26 -20.18
N ASN A 334 20.88 -22.22 -21.08
CA ASN A 334 21.86 -22.50 -22.13
C ASN A 334 21.71 -21.58 -23.35
N LEU A 335 20.62 -20.82 -23.47
CA LEU A 335 20.44 -19.79 -24.50
C LEU A 335 21.06 -18.44 -24.12
N GLU A 336 21.29 -18.18 -22.83
CA GLU A 336 21.95 -16.95 -22.34
C GLU A 336 23.49 -17.05 -22.28
N LEU A 337 24.08 -18.22 -22.60
CA LEU A 337 25.53 -18.45 -22.56
C LEU A 337 26.15 -18.83 -23.90
N SER A 338 25.44 -18.65 -25.02
CA SER A 338 26.02 -18.87 -26.35
C SER A 338 25.65 -17.77 -27.34
N SER A 339 26.44 -16.69 -27.35
CA SER A 339 26.91 -16.10 -28.61
C SER A 339 28.23 -15.36 -28.41
N PRO A 340 29.09 -15.34 -29.44
CA PRO A 340 30.53 -15.47 -29.27
C PRO A 340 31.26 -14.14 -29.23
N ILE A 341 32.37 -14.14 -28.51
CA ILE A 341 33.48 -13.21 -28.71
C ILE A 341 34.17 -13.58 -30.02
N GLY A 342 34.38 -12.58 -30.90
CA GLY A 342 35.15 -12.61 -32.15
C GLY A 342 34.55 -11.59 -33.12
N GLU A 343 35.25 -10.57 -33.62
CA GLU A 343 36.69 -10.27 -33.73
C GLU A 343 37.04 -8.87 -33.18
#